data_AF-A0A7Y0GC87-F1
#
_entry.id   AF-A0A7Y0GC87-F1
#
_cell.length_a   1.000
_cell.length_b   1.000
_cell.length_c   1.000
_cell.angle_alpha   90.00
_cell.angle_beta   90.00
_cell.angle_gamma   90.00
#
_symmetry.space_group_name_H-M   'P 1'
#
loop_
_entity.id
_entity.type
_entity.pdbx_description
1 polymer ?
#
loop_
_entity_poly.entity_id
_entity_poly.type
_entity_poly.pdbx_seq_one_letter_code
_entity_poly.pdbx_strand_id
1 'polypeptide(L)'
;MTGAGPPSDRAGRWAANGLRVAGWLAVNALAALGVIASLAVVLGNFTLSGTLLQLANLAAHFAVASPQRQTQFAHLLLALWATGFVGVGFFRRASLLDGLECERANQ
;
A
#
# COMPACT_ATOMS: atom_id res chain seq x y z
N MET A 1 12.97 -2.63 -41.70
CA MET A 1 14.10 -2.00 -40.98
C MET A 1 13.67 -1.77 -39.54
N THR A 2 14.07 -2.65 -38.64
CA THR A 2 13.73 -2.61 -37.21
C THR A 2 14.59 -1.56 -36.52
N GLY A 3 14.04 -0.35 -36.34
CA GLY A 3 14.70 0.73 -35.62
C GLY A 3 14.76 0.42 -34.12
N ALA A 4 15.83 -0.23 -33.67
CA ALA A 4 16.18 -0.22 -32.27
C ALA A 4 16.64 1.22 -31.94
N GLY A 5 15.75 2.03 -31.36
CA GLY A 5 16.08 3.38 -30.89
C GLY A 5 17.33 3.39 -30.00
N PRO A 6 18.04 4.54 -29.93
CA PRO A 6 19.32 4.64 -29.23
C PRO A 6 19.24 4.12 -27.78
N PRO A 7 20.34 3.57 -27.23
CA PRO A 7 20.35 2.91 -25.92
C PRO A 7 19.83 3.79 -24.77
N SER A 8 19.96 5.12 -24.89
CA SER A 8 19.39 6.13 -23.98
C SER A 8 17.87 6.05 -23.86
N ASP A 9 17.18 5.78 -24.97
CA ASP A 9 15.72 5.80 -25.01
C ASP A 9 15.15 4.56 -24.31
N ARG A 10 15.87 3.43 -24.43
CA ARG A 10 15.49 2.19 -23.77
C ARG A 10 15.64 2.33 -22.25
N ALA A 11 16.76 2.91 -21.79
CA ALA A 11 16.99 3.17 -20.37
C ALA A 11 15.95 4.15 -19.78
N GLY A 12 15.60 5.20 -20.51
CA GLY A 12 14.56 6.16 -20.11
C GLY A 12 13.19 5.50 -19.92
N ARG A 13 12.80 4.59 -20.82
CA ARG A 13 11.53 3.84 -20.71
C ARG A 13 11.50 2.89 -19.52
N TRP A 14 12.59 2.18 -19.25
CA TRP A 14 12.68 1.32 -18.06
C TRP A 14 12.59 2.14 -16.78
N ALA A 15 13.25 3.29 -16.72
CA ALA A 15 13.15 4.21 -15.59
C ALA A 15 11.72 4.74 -15.39
N ALA A 16 11.06 5.16 -16.46
CA ALA A 16 9.68 5.65 -16.42
C ALA A 16 8.69 4.58 -15.94
N ASN A 17 8.80 3.35 -16.46
CA ASN A 17 7.96 2.24 -16.02
C ASN A 17 8.26 1.83 -14.57
N GLY A 18 9.53 1.81 -14.18
CA GLY A 18 9.92 1.58 -12.78
C GLY A 18 9.29 2.59 -11.83
N LEU A 19 9.31 3.88 -12.19
CA LEU A 19 8.70 4.95 -11.39
C LEU A 19 7.17 4.80 -11.30
N ARG A 20 6.50 4.43 -12.40
CA ARG A 20 5.04 4.17 -12.41
C ARG A 20 4.67 3.02 -11.48
N VAL A 21 5.40 1.91 -11.56
CA VAL A 21 5.18 0.75 -10.67
C VAL A 21 5.44 1.14 -9.22
N ALA A 22 6.54 1.84 -8.93
CA ALA A 22 6.86 2.30 -7.59
C ALA A 22 5.78 3.23 -7.02
N GLY A 23 5.31 4.20 -7.81
CA GLY A 23 4.22 5.09 -7.43
C GLY A 23 2.92 4.34 -7.19
N TRP A 24 2.60 3.36 -8.04
CA TRP A 24 1.41 2.52 -7.86
C TRP A 24 1.47 1.70 -6.56
N LEU A 25 2.61 1.06 -6.28
CA LEU A 25 2.87 0.32 -5.04
C LEU A 25 2.77 1.26 -3.82
N ALA A 26 3.42 2.42 -3.85
CA ALA A 26 3.41 3.37 -2.75
C ALA A 26 1.98 3.85 -2.41
N VAL A 27 1.18 4.18 -3.42
CA VAL A 27 -0.20 4.62 -3.18
C VAL A 27 -1.07 3.46 -2.67
N ASN A 28 -0.88 2.22 -3.14
CA ASN A 28 -1.60 1.07 -2.60
C ASN A 28 -1.23 0.79 -1.15
N ALA A 29 0.06 0.89 -0.81
CA ALA A 29 0.57 0.75 0.54
C ALA A 29 -0.04 1.78 1.49
N LEU A 30 -0.07 3.05 1.05
CA LEU A 30 -0.66 4.13 1.83
C LEU A 30 -2.17 4.00 1.97
N ALA A 31 -2.86 3.60 0.90
CA ALA A 31 -4.30 3.36 0.94
C ALA A 31 -4.66 2.19 1.88
N ALA A 32 -3.89 1.11 1.88
CA ALA A 32 -4.07 0.00 2.82
C ALA A 32 -3.85 0.43 4.28
N LEU A 33 -2.86 1.29 4.55
CA LEU A 33 -2.69 1.92 5.87
C LEU A 33 -3.90 2.82 6.21
N GLY A 34 -4.41 3.58 5.24
CA GLY A 34 -5.61 4.40 5.39
C GLY A 34 -6.86 3.58 5.75
N VAL A 35 -7.01 2.36 5.21
CA VAL A 35 -8.09 1.44 5.59
C VAL A 35 -7.95 1.00 7.05
N ILE A 36 -6.75 0.65 7.50
CA ILE A 36 -6.49 0.30 8.91
C ILE A 36 -6.78 1.51 9.82
N ALA A 37 -6.32 2.70 9.44
CA ALA A 37 -6.61 3.92 10.17
C ALA A 37 -8.13 4.21 10.22
N SER A 38 -8.85 3.97 9.14
CA SER A 38 -10.31 4.11 9.08
C SER A 38 -11.01 3.12 10.02
N LEU A 39 -10.54 1.88 10.11
CA LEU A 39 -11.04 0.91 11.09
C LEU A 39 -10.82 1.39 12.53
N ALA A 40 -9.65 1.96 12.84
CA ALA A 40 -9.41 2.55 14.16
C ALA A 40 -10.40 3.69 14.46
N VAL A 41 -10.72 4.53 13.47
CA VAL A 41 -11.74 5.58 13.59
C VAL A 41 -13.13 5.01 13.84
N VAL A 42 -13.50 3.94 13.13
CA VAL A 42 -14.78 3.23 13.35
C VAL A 42 -14.85 2.66 14.77
N LEU A 43 -13.78 2.04 15.26
CA LEU A 43 -13.68 1.55 16.65
C LEU A 43 -13.75 2.69 17.67
N GLY A 44 -13.26 3.87 17.31
CA GLY A 44 -13.37 5.11 18.06
C GLY A 44 -14.71 5.82 17.96
N ASN A 45 -15.74 5.15 17.42
CA ASN A 45 -17.07 5.70 17.19
C ASN A 45 -17.05 7.00 16.35
N PHE A 46 -16.16 7.07 15.36
CA PHE A 46 -15.94 8.23 14.49
C PHE A 46 -15.50 9.52 15.20
N THR A 47 -14.95 9.41 16.41
CA THR A 47 -14.42 10.56 17.16
C THR A 47 -12.92 10.44 17.35
N LEU A 48 -12.20 11.58 17.35
CA LEU A 48 -10.76 11.59 17.63
C LEU A 48 -10.47 11.08 19.05
N SER A 49 -11.22 11.54 20.05
CA SER A 49 -11.05 11.12 21.45
C SER A 49 -11.29 9.62 21.62
N GLY A 50 -12.36 9.07 21.03
CA GLY A 50 -12.63 7.63 21.06
C GLY A 50 -11.55 6.83 20.34
N THR A 51 -11.07 7.30 19.19
CA THR A 51 -9.99 6.64 18.44
C THR A 51 -8.71 6.58 19.27
N LEU A 52 -8.29 7.73 19.83
CA LEU A 52 -7.09 7.81 20.68
C LEU A 52 -7.23 6.96 21.94
N LEU A 53 -8.42 6.87 22.53
CA LEU A 53 -8.68 6.00 23.68
C LEU A 53 -8.49 4.53 23.31
N GLN A 54 -9.02 4.07 22.17
CA GLN A 54 -8.82 2.69 21.71
C GLN A 54 -7.35 2.40 21.39
N LEU A 55 -6.64 3.37 20.79
CA LEU A 55 -5.19 3.25 20.55
C LEU A 55 -4.39 3.18 21.87
N ALA A 56 -4.75 3.98 22.86
CA ALA A 56 -4.10 3.97 24.18
C ALA A 56 -4.33 2.63 24.89
N ASN A 57 -5.55 2.10 24.84
CA ASN A 57 -5.87 0.78 25.39
C ASN A 57 -5.08 -0.32 24.68
N LEU A 58 -5.01 -0.28 23.34
CA LEU A 58 -4.23 -1.23 22.55
C LEU A 58 -2.74 -1.18 22.90
N ALA A 59 -2.17 0.02 23.02
CA ALA A 59 -0.77 0.21 23.38
C ALA A 59 -0.46 -0.31 24.77
N ALA A 60 -1.33 -0.02 25.75
CA ALA A 60 -1.19 -0.52 27.12
C ALA A 60 -1.24 -2.06 27.15
N HIS A 61 -2.20 -2.67 26.45
CA HIS A 61 -2.30 -4.13 26.33
C HIS A 61 -1.12 -4.76 25.60
N PHE A 62 -0.59 -4.11 24.57
CA PHE A 62 0.59 -4.58 23.83
C PHE A 62 1.85 -4.54 24.70
N ALA A 63 2.05 -3.46 25.47
CA ALA A 63 3.22 -3.27 26.32
C ALA A 63 3.31 -4.32 27.43
N VAL A 64 2.18 -4.75 27.99
CA VAL A 64 2.12 -5.79 29.04
C VAL A 64 2.07 -7.22 28.48
N ALA A 65 1.91 -7.38 27.16
CA ALA A 65 1.84 -8.70 26.54
C ALA A 65 3.21 -9.38 26.50
N SER A 66 3.22 -10.72 26.52
CA SER A 66 4.46 -11.49 26.35
C SER A 66 5.06 -11.28 24.94
N PRO A 67 6.38 -11.45 24.76
CA PRO A 67 7.03 -11.26 23.46
C PRO A 67 6.39 -12.09 22.34
N GLN A 68 5.98 -13.32 22.64
CA GLN A 68 5.29 -14.19 21.68
C GLN A 68 3.96 -13.59 21.18
N ARG A 69 3.17 -13.00 22.09
CA ARG A 69 1.89 -12.35 21.73
C ARG A 69 2.10 -11.06 20.95
N GLN A 70 3.16 -10.31 21.26
CA GLN A 70 3.53 -9.13 20.48
C GLN A 70 3.89 -9.49 19.04
N THR A 71 4.69 -10.54 18.83
CA THR A 71 5.01 -11.04 17.49
C THR A 71 3.77 -11.54 16.75
N GLN A 72 2.87 -12.27 17.43
CA GLN A 72 1.59 -12.69 16.83
C GLN A 72 0.75 -11.49 16.39
N PHE A 73 0.65 -10.46 17.24
CA PHE A 73 -0.04 -9.22 16.88
C PHE A 73 0.61 -8.54 15.66
N ALA A 74 1.94 -8.46 15.61
CA ALA A 74 2.65 -7.89 14.45
C ALA A 74 2.36 -8.67 13.16
N HIS A 75 2.32 -10.01 13.22
CA HIS A 75 1.93 -10.83 12.07
C HIS A 75 0.47 -10.62 11.65
N LEU A 76 -0.46 -10.51 12.60
CA LEU A 76 -1.86 -10.21 12.30
C LEU A 76 -2.02 -8.84 11.65
N LEU A 77 -1.32 -7.83 12.17
CA LEU A 77 -1.33 -6.48 11.62
C LEU A 77 -0.72 -6.45 10.20
N LEU A 78 0.39 -7.17 9.99
CA LEU A 78 0.99 -7.32 8.68
C LEU A 78 0.06 -8.05 7.70
N ALA A 79 -0.61 -9.12 8.14
CA ALA A 79 -1.55 -9.87 7.31
C ALA A 79 -2.77 -9.01 6.94
N LEU A 80 -3.29 -8.21 7.88
CA LEU A 80 -4.38 -7.27 7.64
C LEU A 80 -3.96 -6.21 6.61
N TRP A 81 -2.77 -5.62 6.78
CA TRP A 81 -2.23 -4.66 5.84
C TRP A 81 -1.99 -5.27 4.46
N ALA A 82 -1.40 -6.46 4.38
CA ALA A 82 -1.17 -7.16 3.12
C ALA A 82 -2.47 -7.49 2.40
N THR A 83 -3.51 -7.91 3.15
CA THR A 83 -4.85 -8.16 2.60
C THR A 83 -5.46 -6.88 2.02
N GLY A 84 -5.38 -5.76 2.77
CA GLY A 84 -5.80 -4.45 2.30
C GLY A 84 -5.03 -4.00 1.06
N PHE A 85 -3.71 -4.20 1.04
CA PHE A 85 -2.83 -3.86 -0.08
C PHE A 85 -3.19 -4.63 -1.34
N VAL A 86 -3.37 -5.95 -1.24
CA VAL A 86 -3.80 -6.80 -2.36
C VAL A 86 -5.19 -6.39 -2.83
N GLY A 87 -6.12 -6.10 -1.91
CA GLY A 87 -7.46 -5.63 -2.23
C GLY A 87 -7.45 -4.31 -3.01
N VAL A 88 -6.80 -3.28 -2.47
CA VAL A 88 -6.70 -1.97 -3.13
C VAL A 88 -5.96 -2.08 -4.46
N GLY A 89 -4.85 -2.83 -4.50
CA GLY A 89 -4.10 -3.09 -5.72
C GLY A 89 -4.94 -3.79 -6.78
N PHE A 90 -5.72 -4.79 -6.40
CA PHE A 90 -6.64 -5.46 -7.32
C PHE A 90 -7.65 -4.48 -7.92
N PHE A 91 -8.28 -3.59 -7.12
CA PHE A 91 -9.20 -2.58 -7.64
C PHE A 91 -8.50 -1.51 -8.49
N ARG A 92 -7.26 -1.13 -8.14
CA ARG A 92 -6.45 -0.14 -8.88
C ARG A 92 -5.63 -0.74 -10.04
N ARG A 93 -5.85 -2.02 -10.39
CA ARG A 93 -5.08 -2.70 -11.45
C ARG A 93 -5.26 -2.02 -12.81
N ALA A 94 -6.46 -1.51 -13.11
CA ALA A 94 -6.75 -0.82 -14.38
C ALA A 94 -5.86 0.41 -14.58
N SER A 95 -5.69 1.23 -13.53
CA SER A 95 -4.83 2.42 -13.58
C SER A 95 -3.36 2.11 -13.90
N LEU A 96 -2.83 0.96 -13.49
CA LEU A 96 -1.47 0.54 -13.84
C LEU A 96 -1.40 0.04 -15.28
N LEU A 97 -2.38 -0.79 -15.69
CA LEU A 97 -2.44 -1.35 -17.03
C LEU A 97 -2.59 -0.25 -18.09
N ASP A 98 -3.50 0.70 -17.89
CA ASP A 98 -3.73 1.83 -18.79
C ASP A 98 -2.45 2.68 -18.96
N GLY A 99 -1.73 2.95 -17.87
CA GLY A 99 -0.48 3.72 -17.90
C GLY A 99 0.67 3.01 -18.62
N LEU A 100 0.71 1.68 -18.56
CA LEU A 100 1.70 0.85 -19.27
C LEU A 100 1.33 0.63 -20.75
N GLU A 101 0.03 0.59 -21.06
CA GLU A 101 -0.49 0.45 -22.42
C GLU A 101 -0.34 1.74 -23.22
N CYS A 102 -0.59 2.91 -22.62
CA CYS A 102 -0.34 4.20 -23.24
C CYS A 102 1.14 4.37 -23.65
N GLU A 103 2.08 3.92 -22.81
CA GLU A 103 3.51 3.89 -23.14
C GLU A 103 3.82 2.94 -24.31
N ARG A 104 3.11 1.81 -24.44
CA ARG A 104 3.26 0.89 -25.57
C ARG A 104 2.68 1.43 -26.86
N ALA A 105 1.57 2.16 -26.81
CA ALA A 105 0.92 2.73 -27.99
C ALA A 105 1.66 3.95 -28.56
N ASN A 106 2.51 4.60 -27.75
CA ASN A 106 3.36 5.72 -28.15
C ASN A 106 4.74 5.25 -28.69
N GLN A 107 4.91 3.95 -28.95
CA GLN A 107 6.08 3.31 -29.59
C GLN A 107 5.78 2.94 -31.05
#